data_AF-A0A442S1C2-F1
#
_entry.id   AF-A0A442S1C2-F1
#
_cell.length_a   1.000
_cell.length_b   1.000
_cell.length_c   1.000
_cell.angle_alpha   90.00
_cell.angle_beta   90.00
_cell.angle_gamma   90.00
#
_symmetry.space_group_name_H-M   'P 1'
#
loop_
_entity.id
_entity.type
_entity.pdbx_description
1 polymer ?
#
loop_
_entity_poly.entity_id
_entity_poly.type
_entity_poly.pdbx_seq_one_letter_code
_entity_poly.pdbx_strand_id
1 'polypeptide(L)'
;MESLSPTDISTSLMSDIKQNVAAFSIGLVRISTDRADAELLGSGTLVQVLGKRAILTAHHVLEVLPKSGELGLVLSSNAGAPTVSVEALKYLQIDRGLSDEAGPDLGAIVLPPIVPSSLAAKKSFLNLTVRRERMLNGPPAADNGLWCLCGLQSALTEDSKPAFGFTRVKRFRGFCPVGGVEVAPPVEMHDYFTFPIPHGKGSPLPDRIGGTSGGGLWQCLLSRAPDGSLEVSECLFSGLAFYQGPIDGGWSPVRCHGRKSIYGAAYDAIAAAQG
;
A
#
# COMPACT_ATOMS: atom_id res chain seq x y z
N MET A 1 15.91 -24.54 3.53
CA MET A 1 15.75 -23.42 4.48
C MET A 1 14.69 -23.86 5.46
N GLU A 2 15.01 -23.92 6.75
CA GLU A 2 14.07 -24.38 7.79
C GLU A 2 12.85 -23.43 7.83
N SER A 3 11.63 -23.96 7.85
CA SER A 3 10.43 -23.10 7.84
C SER A 3 10.32 -22.37 9.17
N LEU A 4 10.34 -21.03 9.13
CA LEU A 4 10.15 -20.20 10.32
C LEU A 4 8.74 -20.42 10.88
N SER A 5 8.62 -20.75 12.17
CA SER A 5 7.32 -20.81 12.83
C SER A 5 6.87 -19.39 13.22
N PRO A 6 5.55 -19.10 13.27
CA PRO A 6 5.05 -17.80 13.71
C PRO A 6 5.52 -17.36 15.11
N THR A 7 5.89 -18.32 15.97
CA THR A 7 6.47 -18.09 17.30
C THR A 7 7.92 -17.62 17.27
N ASP A 8 8.63 -17.78 16.15
CA ASP A 8 10.03 -17.34 15.97
C ASP A 8 10.14 -15.86 15.57
N ILE A 9 9.01 -15.21 15.26
CA ILE A 9 8.98 -13.81 14.84
C ILE A 9 8.82 -12.93 16.08
N SER A 10 9.90 -12.24 16.46
CA SER A 10 9.86 -11.31 17.58
C SER A 10 8.97 -10.10 17.30
N THR A 11 8.40 -9.53 18.36
CA THR A 11 7.63 -8.27 18.26
C THR A 11 8.47 -7.11 17.75
N SER A 12 9.77 -7.09 18.06
CA SER A 12 10.72 -6.11 17.53
C SER A 12 10.87 -6.23 16.01
N LEU A 13 11.07 -7.44 15.48
CA LEU A 13 11.19 -7.67 14.04
C LEU A 13 9.92 -7.23 13.30
N MET A 14 8.73 -7.53 13.86
CA MET A 14 7.47 -7.04 13.29
C MET A 14 7.38 -5.51 13.31
N SER A 15 7.85 -4.86 14.37
CA SER A 15 7.89 -3.40 14.48
C SER A 15 8.80 -2.79 13.42
N ASP A 16 9.97 -3.38 13.21
CA ASP A 16 10.96 -2.92 12.24
C ASP A 16 10.43 -3.03 10.80
N ILE A 17 9.81 -4.17 10.46
CA ILE A 17 9.13 -4.35 9.16
C ILE A 17 8.11 -3.23 8.95
N LYS A 18 7.21 -3.02 9.92
CA LYS A 18 6.15 -2.01 9.85
C LYS A 18 6.71 -0.60 9.66
N GLN A 19 7.73 -0.24 10.43
CA GLN A 19 8.36 1.07 10.35
C GLN A 19 9.00 1.30 8.97
N ASN A 20 9.70 0.29 8.45
CA ASN A 20 10.38 0.36 7.15
C ASN A 20 9.40 0.55 5.98
N VAL A 21 8.25 -0.15 5.98
CA VAL A 21 7.30 -0.10 4.86
C VAL A 21 6.26 1.04 4.99
N ALA A 22 5.93 1.46 6.21
CA ALA A 22 4.96 2.55 6.44
C ALA A 22 5.45 3.91 5.91
N ALA A 23 6.77 4.10 5.77
CA ALA A 23 7.38 5.29 5.17
C ALA A 23 6.99 5.50 3.70
N PHE A 24 6.54 4.44 3.02
CA PHE A 24 6.10 4.47 1.62
C PHE A 24 4.57 4.43 1.47
N SER A 25 3.83 4.16 2.54
CA SER A 25 2.37 4.01 2.48
C SER A 25 1.67 5.33 2.75
N ILE A 26 0.58 5.62 2.02
CA ILE A 26 -0.21 6.85 2.16
C ILE A 26 -1.71 6.53 2.17
N GLY A 27 -2.49 7.25 2.97
CA GLY A 27 -3.96 7.20 2.90
C GLY A 27 -4.50 8.31 2.02
N LEU A 28 -5.53 7.99 1.23
CA LEU A 28 -6.22 8.93 0.34
C LEU A 28 -7.60 9.23 0.92
N VAL A 29 -7.86 10.51 1.19
CA VAL A 29 -9.01 10.92 2.00
C VAL A 29 -9.82 11.99 1.29
N ARG A 30 -11.14 11.81 1.25
CA ARG A 30 -12.08 12.86 0.87
C ARG A 30 -12.28 13.80 2.05
N ILE A 31 -12.20 15.10 1.82
CA ILE A 31 -12.50 16.12 2.82
C ILE A 31 -13.85 16.75 2.48
N SER A 32 -14.75 16.75 3.45
CA SER A 32 -16.07 17.39 3.38
C SER A 32 -16.02 18.65 4.24
N THR A 33 -15.99 19.81 3.58
CA THR A 33 -15.92 21.12 4.25
C THR A 33 -17.25 21.49 4.92
N ASP A 34 -18.37 21.05 4.34
CA ASP A 34 -19.72 21.25 4.86
C ASP A 34 -19.95 20.53 6.19
N ARG A 35 -19.38 19.34 6.38
CA ARG A 35 -19.53 18.52 7.60
C ARG A 35 -18.30 18.54 8.51
N ALA A 36 -17.28 19.29 8.13
CA ALA A 36 -15.94 19.23 8.73
C ALA A 36 -15.49 17.77 8.94
N ASP A 37 -15.64 16.94 7.91
CA ASP A 37 -15.44 15.49 7.97
C ASP A 37 -14.37 15.01 6.98
N ALA A 38 -13.84 13.82 7.23
CA ALA A 38 -12.87 13.16 6.39
C ALA A 38 -13.17 11.66 6.26
N GLU A 39 -13.13 11.14 5.04
CA GLU A 39 -13.44 9.75 4.69
C GLU A 39 -12.27 9.10 3.95
N LEU A 40 -11.81 7.94 4.43
CA LEU A 40 -10.77 7.17 3.74
C LEU A 40 -11.36 6.52 2.48
N LEU A 41 -10.84 6.91 1.33
CA LEU A 41 -11.25 6.39 0.01
C LEU A 41 -10.42 5.20 -0.44
N GLY A 42 -9.18 5.10 0.06
CA GLY A 42 -8.23 4.06 -0.30
C GLY A 42 -6.84 4.35 0.25
N SER A 43 -5.92 3.48 -0.13
CA SER A 43 -4.51 3.59 0.20
C SER A 43 -3.68 3.80 -1.08
N GLY A 44 -2.41 4.09 -0.89
CA GLY A 44 -1.45 4.15 -1.97
C GLY A 44 -0.04 3.83 -1.51
N THR A 45 0.81 3.52 -2.47
CA THR A 45 2.25 3.33 -2.27
C THR A 45 3.04 4.38 -3.04
N LEU A 46 3.91 5.10 -2.35
CA LEU A 46 4.71 6.20 -2.89
C LEU A 46 5.91 5.67 -3.65
N VAL A 47 5.97 5.99 -4.94
CA VAL A 47 7.00 5.51 -5.86
C VAL A 47 7.59 6.66 -6.68
N GLN A 48 8.76 6.41 -7.25
CA GLN A 48 9.34 7.26 -8.28
C GLN A 48 9.85 6.44 -9.47
N VAL A 49 9.65 6.99 -10.66
CA VAL A 49 10.06 6.43 -11.95
C VAL A 49 10.73 7.54 -12.75
N LEU A 50 12.01 7.38 -13.10
CA LEU A 50 12.76 8.37 -13.89
C LEU A 50 12.62 9.82 -13.34
N GLY A 51 12.66 9.98 -12.01
CA GLY A 51 12.49 11.26 -11.32
C GLY A 51 11.04 11.74 -11.12
N LYS A 52 10.06 11.12 -11.78
CA LYS A 52 8.63 11.42 -11.59
C LYS A 52 8.12 10.72 -10.34
N ARG A 53 7.45 11.48 -9.46
CA ARG A 53 6.86 10.95 -8.22
C ARG A 53 5.40 10.62 -8.45
N ALA A 54 4.97 9.47 -7.92
CA ALA A 54 3.59 9.03 -8.04
C ALA A 54 3.13 8.26 -6.80
N ILE A 55 1.82 8.19 -6.63
CA ILE A 55 1.14 7.27 -5.71
C ILE A 55 0.57 6.14 -6.55
N LEU A 56 1.09 4.92 -6.42
CA LEU A 56 0.46 3.73 -6.98
C LEU A 56 -0.75 3.35 -6.12
N THR A 57 -1.85 3.01 -6.78
CA THR A 57 -3.09 2.60 -6.11
C THR A 57 -3.90 1.68 -7.03
N ALA A 58 -5.05 1.19 -6.58
CA ALA A 58 -5.96 0.44 -7.43
C ALA A 58 -6.72 1.38 -8.38
N HIS A 59 -7.11 0.91 -9.56
CA HIS A 59 -7.88 1.70 -10.52
C HIS A 59 -9.24 2.14 -9.94
N HIS A 60 -9.99 1.27 -9.26
CA HIS A 60 -11.28 1.67 -8.64
C HIS A 60 -11.11 2.76 -7.58
N VAL A 61 -9.95 2.86 -6.92
CA VAL A 61 -9.70 3.94 -5.97
C VAL A 61 -9.71 5.27 -6.70
N LEU A 62 -9.08 5.35 -7.89
CA LEU A 62 -9.09 6.56 -8.71
C LEU A 62 -10.51 7.01 -9.08
N GLU A 63 -11.44 6.09 -9.28
CA GLU A 63 -12.83 6.39 -9.65
C GLU A 63 -13.57 7.15 -8.55
N VAL A 64 -13.26 6.85 -7.27
CA VAL A 64 -13.91 7.49 -6.11
C VAL A 64 -13.17 8.73 -5.61
N LEU A 65 -11.95 9.01 -6.09
CA LEU A 65 -11.22 10.23 -5.74
C LEU A 65 -11.93 11.49 -6.26
N PRO A 66 -11.83 12.62 -5.53
CA PRO A 66 -12.33 13.90 -6.01
C PRO A 66 -11.74 14.26 -7.36
N LYS A 67 -12.54 14.88 -8.24
CA LYS A 67 -12.12 15.33 -9.58
C LYS A 67 -11.83 16.83 -9.65
N SER A 68 -12.05 17.54 -8.55
CA SER A 68 -11.80 18.96 -8.38
C SER A 68 -11.62 19.28 -6.89
N GLY A 69 -10.98 20.41 -6.59
CA GLY A 69 -10.75 20.87 -5.22
C GLY A 69 -9.58 20.15 -4.57
N GLU A 70 -9.76 19.67 -3.33
CA GLU A 70 -8.65 19.17 -2.51
C GLU A 70 -8.76 17.65 -2.26
N LEU A 71 -7.63 16.96 -2.38
CA LEU A 71 -7.45 15.59 -1.92
C LEU A 71 -6.69 15.60 -0.59
N GLY A 72 -7.29 15.02 0.45
CA GLY A 72 -6.65 14.83 1.75
C GLY A 72 -5.67 13.66 1.73
N LEU A 73 -4.55 13.82 2.45
CA LEU A 73 -3.51 12.80 2.55
C LEU A 73 -3.26 12.39 4.01
N VAL A 74 -3.11 11.10 4.28
CA VAL A 74 -2.68 10.62 5.60
C VAL A 74 -1.18 10.35 5.57
N LEU A 75 -0.41 11.30 6.13
CA LEU A 75 1.06 11.31 6.05
C LEU A 75 1.77 10.71 7.27
N SER A 76 1.25 10.95 8.47
CA SER A 76 1.91 10.47 9.70
C SER A 76 0.92 10.38 10.85
N SER A 77 1.40 9.89 11.99
CA SER A 77 0.68 9.89 13.27
C SER A 77 0.47 11.30 13.86
N ASN A 78 1.09 12.33 13.29
CA ASN A 78 0.95 13.69 13.77
C ASN A 78 -0.34 14.30 13.23
N ALA A 79 -1.09 14.97 14.10
CA ALA A 79 -2.29 15.69 13.72
C ALA A 79 -1.99 16.73 12.62
N GLY A 80 -2.87 16.79 11.63
CA GLY A 80 -2.79 17.72 10.52
C GLY A 80 -3.82 17.38 9.45
N ALA A 81 -4.05 18.32 8.54
CA ALA A 81 -4.92 18.14 7.39
C ALA A 81 -4.14 18.47 6.10
N PRO A 82 -3.07 17.70 5.78
CA PRO A 82 -2.33 17.98 4.56
C PRO A 82 -3.21 17.63 3.36
N THR A 83 -3.34 18.58 2.44
CA THR A 83 -4.10 18.42 1.21
C THR A 83 -3.22 18.71 0.00
N VAL A 84 -3.71 18.30 -1.15
CA VAL A 84 -3.16 18.69 -2.44
C VAL A 84 -4.31 19.02 -3.39
N SER A 85 -4.16 20.10 -4.14
CA SER A 85 -5.11 20.46 -5.19
C SER A 85 -5.15 19.37 -6.26
N VAL A 86 -6.35 18.89 -6.56
CA VAL A 86 -6.61 17.85 -7.55
C VAL A 86 -6.21 18.31 -8.95
N GLU A 87 -6.31 19.61 -9.23
CA GLU A 87 -5.93 20.22 -10.50
C GLU A 87 -4.43 20.13 -10.78
N ALA A 88 -3.61 19.98 -9.73
CA ALA A 88 -2.17 19.73 -9.85
C ALA A 88 -1.80 18.24 -9.99
N LEU A 89 -2.78 17.34 -9.90
CA LEU A 89 -2.60 15.90 -9.99
C LEU A 89 -2.95 15.40 -11.38
N LYS A 90 -2.28 14.31 -11.80
CA LYS A 90 -2.67 13.55 -12.99
C LYS A 90 -3.03 12.12 -12.60
N TYR A 91 -4.28 11.75 -12.81
CA TYR A 91 -4.76 10.39 -12.60
C TYR A 91 -4.47 9.56 -13.85
N LEU A 92 -3.66 8.52 -13.68
CA LEU A 92 -3.34 7.54 -14.71
C LEU A 92 -4.15 6.29 -14.45
N GLN A 93 -5.10 6.02 -15.34
CA GLN A 93 -5.74 4.71 -15.45
C GLN A 93 -4.76 3.81 -16.20
N ILE A 94 -4.13 2.89 -15.49
CA ILE A 94 -3.07 2.05 -16.07
C ILE A 94 -3.71 0.83 -16.71
N ASP A 95 -4.49 0.09 -15.93
CA ASP A 95 -5.22 -1.06 -16.45
C ASP A 95 -6.44 -1.40 -15.57
N ARG A 96 -7.49 -1.89 -16.22
CA ARG A 96 -8.74 -2.32 -15.59
C ARG A 96 -9.35 -3.49 -16.36
N GLY A 97 -9.40 -4.64 -15.70
CA GLY A 97 -10.10 -5.81 -16.17
C GLY A 97 -11.61 -5.71 -15.98
N LEU A 98 -12.32 -6.70 -16.53
CA LEU A 98 -13.79 -6.79 -16.50
C LEU A 98 -14.34 -7.33 -15.17
N SER A 99 -13.48 -7.85 -14.29
CA SER A 99 -13.85 -8.42 -13.01
C SER A 99 -13.00 -7.82 -11.90
N ASP A 100 -13.65 -7.29 -10.87
CA ASP A 100 -13.01 -6.72 -9.68
C ASP A 100 -12.14 -7.75 -8.94
N GLU A 101 -12.52 -9.02 -8.99
CA GLU A 101 -11.76 -10.12 -8.39
C GLU A 101 -10.53 -10.48 -9.23
N ALA A 102 -10.73 -10.67 -10.55
CA ALA A 102 -9.66 -11.17 -11.40
C ALA A 102 -8.57 -10.12 -11.66
N GLY A 103 -8.95 -8.84 -11.74
CA GLY A 103 -8.10 -7.77 -12.20
C GLY A 103 -7.91 -7.80 -13.74
N PRO A 104 -6.99 -6.98 -14.28
CA PRO A 104 -6.16 -6.03 -13.55
C PRO A 104 -6.96 -4.88 -12.92
N ASP A 105 -6.39 -4.21 -11.92
CA ASP A 105 -7.00 -3.08 -11.23
C ASP A 105 -5.90 -2.15 -10.72
N LEU A 106 -5.29 -1.42 -11.66
CA LEU A 106 -4.05 -0.69 -11.43
C LEU A 106 -4.20 0.78 -11.86
N GLY A 107 -3.83 1.67 -10.95
CA GLY A 107 -3.89 3.11 -11.16
C GLY A 107 -2.68 3.82 -10.54
N ALA A 108 -2.45 5.05 -10.99
CA ALA A 108 -1.47 5.92 -10.37
C ALA A 108 -1.96 7.37 -10.30
N ILE A 109 -1.46 8.09 -9.32
CA ILE A 109 -1.60 9.54 -9.20
C ILE A 109 -0.21 10.14 -9.37
N VAL A 110 0.07 10.77 -10.49
CA VAL A 110 1.32 11.50 -10.68
C VAL A 110 1.24 12.81 -9.92
N LEU A 111 2.27 13.05 -9.11
CA LEU A 111 2.40 14.24 -8.29
C LEU A 111 3.12 15.35 -9.07
N PRO A 112 2.85 16.63 -8.77
CA PRO A 112 3.59 17.73 -9.36
C PRO A 112 5.09 17.64 -9.01
N PRO A 113 5.99 18.18 -9.85
CA PRO A 113 7.44 18.13 -9.59
C PRO A 113 7.82 18.72 -8.22
N ILE A 114 7.16 19.81 -7.85
CA ILE A 114 7.26 20.42 -6.53
C ILE A 114 6.17 19.80 -5.65
N VAL A 115 6.55 18.73 -4.96
CA VAL A 115 5.70 18.09 -3.96
C VAL A 115 5.67 18.96 -2.70
N PRO A 116 4.51 19.09 -2.02
CA PRO A 116 4.44 19.80 -0.74
C PRO A 116 5.53 19.33 0.23
N SER A 117 6.21 20.28 0.87
CA SER A 117 7.33 20.01 1.79
C SER A 117 6.95 19.05 2.92
N SER A 118 5.68 19.07 3.33
CA SER A 118 5.11 18.16 4.33
C SER A 118 5.14 16.69 3.92
N LEU A 119 4.95 16.38 2.63
CA LEU A 119 5.02 15.01 2.11
C LEU A 119 6.48 14.54 2.01
N ALA A 120 7.37 15.39 1.48
CA ALA A 120 8.80 15.08 1.37
C ALA A 120 9.50 14.92 2.73
N ALA A 121 9.03 15.62 3.78
CA ALA A 121 9.60 15.52 5.12
C ALA A 121 9.17 14.28 5.90
N LYS A 122 8.03 13.66 5.53
CA LYS A 122 7.40 12.58 6.32
C LYS A 122 7.40 11.22 5.62
N LYS A 123 7.62 11.19 4.31
CA LYS A 123 7.50 9.99 3.49
C LYS A 123 8.67 9.84 2.53
N SER A 124 8.87 8.60 2.12
CA SER A 124 9.88 8.19 1.15
C SER A 124 9.21 7.77 -0.15
N PHE A 125 9.89 8.03 -1.27
CA PHE A 125 9.46 7.56 -2.60
C PHE A 125 10.35 6.41 -3.05
N LEU A 126 9.76 5.23 -3.21
CA LEU A 126 10.51 4.06 -3.65
C LEU A 126 10.94 4.21 -5.11
N ASN A 127 12.24 4.12 -5.39
CA ASN A 127 12.74 4.18 -6.77
C ASN A 127 12.54 2.85 -7.49
N LEU A 128 11.53 2.79 -8.36
CA LEU A 128 11.26 1.58 -9.15
C LEU A 128 12.34 1.38 -10.24
N THR A 129 12.93 2.46 -10.75
CA THR A 129 13.98 2.39 -11.80
C THR A 129 15.18 1.57 -11.32
N VAL A 130 15.65 1.84 -10.11
CA VAL A 130 16.82 1.15 -9.52
C VAL A 130 16.57 -0.34 -9.29
N ARG A 131 15.31 -0.73 -9.06
CA ARG A 131 14.94 -2.11 -8.72
C ARG A 131 14.33 -2.90 -9.89
N ARG A 132 14.05 -2.25 -11.02
CA ARG A 132 13.29 -2.82 -12.14
C ARG A 132 13.90 -4.11 -12.68
N GLU A 133 15.19 -4.08 -13.02
CA GLU A 133 15.87 -5.23 -13.60
C GLU A 133 15.82 -6.46 -12.67
N ARG A 134 16.21 -6.28 -11.41
CA ARG A 134 16.17 -7.36 -10.40
C ARG A 134 14.74 -7.89 -10.22
N MET A 135 13.74 -7.02 -10.15
CA MET A 135 12.36 -7.45 -9.90
C MET A 135 11.70 -8.14 -11.10
N LEU A 136 12.15 -7.87 -12.32
CA LEU A 136 11.62 -8.52 -13.53
C LEU A 136 12.37 -9.81 -13.91
N ASN A 137 13.70 -9.84 -13.74
CA ASN A 137 14.54 -10.90 -14.30
C ASN A 137 15.13 -11.87 -13.28
N GLY A 138 15.22 -11.48 -12.01
CA GLY A 138 15.76 -12.33 -10.95
C GLY A 138 15.23 -11.96 -9.58
N PRO A 139 13.90 -11.89 -9.39
CA PRO A 139 13.37 -11.53 -8.10
C PRO A 139 13.55 -12.69 -7.11
N PRO A 140 13.67 -12.44 -5.80
CA PRO A 140 13.72 -13.52 -4.82
C PRO A 140 12.46 -14.41 -4.90
N ALA A 141 12.65 -15.71 -4.70
CA ALA A 141 11.57 -16.67 -4.64
C ALA A 141 10.54 -16.28 -3.57
N ALA A 142 9.26 -16.61 -3.79
CA ALA A 142 8.17 -16.14 -2.93
C ALA A 142 8.22 -16.72 -1.51
N ASP A 143 8.87 -17.87 -1.33
CA ASP A 143 9.12 -18.54 -0.05
C ASP A 143 10.35 -17.98 0.70
N ASN A 144 11.03 -16.97 0.14
CA ASN A 144 12.16 -16.32 0.80
C ASN A 144 11.71 -15.13 1.67
N GLY A 145 11.87 -15.25 2.99
CA GLY A 145 11.56 -14.19 3.95
C GLY A 145 10.08 -14.12 4.34
N LEU A 146 9.65 -12.95 4.83
CA LEU A 146 8.29 -12.68 5.28
C LEU A 146 7.59 -11.72 4.32
N TRP A 147 6.26 -11.67 4.34
CA TRP A 147 5.48 -10.72 3.56
C TRP A 147 4.70 -9.76 4.48
N CYS A 148 4.65 -8.46 4.18
CA CYS A 148 3.74 -7.50 4.83
C CYS A 148 2.86 -6.81 3.80
N LEU A 149 1.56 -6.74 4.06
CA LEU A 149 0.64 -5.91 3.29
C LEU A 149 0.44 -4.58 4.03
N CYS A 150 1.01 -3.47 3.57
CA CYS A 150 0.92 -2.18 4.23
C CYS A 150 -0.05 -1.22 3.55
N GLY A 151 -1.07 -0.78 4.28
CA GLY A 151 -2.03 0.23 3.85
C GLY A 151 -2.75 0.85 5.04
N LEU A 152 -3.89 1.47 4.79
CA LEU A 152 -4.81 1.95 5.82
C LEU A 152 -6.11 1.15 5.73
N GLN A 153 -6.85 1.10 6.84
CA GLN A 153 -8.11 0.36 6.91
C GLN A 153 -9.23 1.26 7.42
N SER A 154 -10.31 1.37 6.64
CA SER A 154 -11.44 2.26 6.95
C SER A 154 -12.17 1.83 8.21
N ALA A 155 -12.35 0.52 8.42
CA ALA A 155 -12.97 -0.05 9.62
C ALA A 155 -12.21 0.25 10.93
N LEU A 156 -10.94 0.66 10.84
CA LEU A 156 -10.12 1.07 11.98
C LEU A 156 -10.07 2.59 12.16
N THR A 157 -10.89 3.34 11.41
CA THR A 157 -10.98 4.80 11.53
C THR A 157 -11.79 5.17 12.76
N GLU A 158 -11.25 6.04 13.59
CA GLU A 158 -11.88 6.47 14.84
C GLU A 158 -12.02 7.98 14.88
N ASP A 159 -13.23 8.47 15.22
CA ASP A 159 -13.38 9.85 15.67
C ASP A 159 -12.69 10.01 17.04
N SER A 160 -11.95 11.10 17.18
CA SER A 160 -11.26 11.49 18.40
C SER A 160 -11.82 12.82 18.91
N LYS A 161 -11.63 13.07 20.20
CA LYS A 161 -11.99 14.35 20.81
C LYS A 161 -11.28 15.51 20.07
N PRO A 162 -11.92 16.70 19.98
CA PRO A 162 -11.27 17.89 19.46
C PRO A 162 -9.91 18.12 20.15
N ALA A 163 -8.87 18.35 19.36
CA ALA A 163 -7.50 18.49 19.84
C ALA A 163 -6.63 19.21 18.80
N PHE A 164 -5.47 19.72 19.22
CA PHE A 164 -4.47 20.36 18.34
C PHE A 164 -5.01 21.54 17.52
N GLY A 165 -6.01 22.26 18.04
CA GLY A 165 -6.67 23.36 17.34
C GLY A 165 -7.73 22.95 16.31
N PHE A 166 -8.02 21.65 16.17
CA PHE A 166 -9.08 21.14 15.29
C PHE A 166 -10.38 20.88 16.06
N THR A 167 -11.50 21.27 15.46
CA THR A 167 -12.86 21.01 15.97
C THR A 167 -13.27 19.55 15.79
N ARG A 168 -12.66 18.84 14.84
CA ARG A 168 -12.83 17.39 14.63
C ARG A 168 -11.49 16.76 14.31
N VAL A 169 -11.21 15.62 14.93
CA VAL A 169 -10.00 14.84 14.68
C VAL A 169 -10.41 13.42 14.35
N LYS A 170 -9.97 12.91 13.20
CA LYS A 170 -10.11 11.50 12.83
C LYS A 170 -8.75 10.82 12.83
N ARG A 171 -8.70 9.62 13.41
CA ARG A 171 -7.52 8.76 13.40
C ARG A 171 -7.72 7.66 12.38
N PHE A 172 -6.96 7.74 11.29
CA PHE A 172 -6.87 6.67 10.32
C PHE A 172 -5.74 5.73 10.73
N ARG A 173 -6.05 4.44 10.93
CA ARG A 173 -5.06 3.46 11.40
C ARG A 173 -4.43 2.73 10.23
N GLY A 174 -3.11 2.55 10.34
CA GLY A 174 -2.35 1.70 9.44
C GLY A 174 -2.67 0.23 9.67
N PHE A 175 -2.67 -0.53 8.59
CA PHE A 175 -2.86 -1.97 8.53
C PHE A 175 -1.60 -2.56 7.90
N CYS A 176 -0.83 -3.34 8.67
CA CYS A 176 0.32 -4.11 8.17
C CYS A 176 0.40 -5.48 8.82
N PRO A 177 -0.50 -6.42 8.45
CA PRO A 177 -0.33 -7.82 8.79
C PRO A 177 0.94 -8.38 8.12
N VAL A 178 1.61 -9.28 8.84
CA VAL A 178 2.78 -10.02 8.35
C VAL A 178 2.37 -11.49 8.18
N GLY A 179 2.80 -12.11 7.09
CA GLY A 179 2.42 -13.49 6.75
C GLY A 179 3.19 -14.02 5.53
N GLY A 180 2.62 -15.05 4.91
CA GLY A 180 3.08 -15.57 3.61
C GLY A 180 2.18 -15.11 2.46
N VAL A 181 2.52 -15.54 1.25
CA VAL A 181 1.69 -15.34 0.05
C VAL A 181 1.58 -16.63 -0.73
N GLU A 182 0.52 -16.73 -1.51
CA GLU A 182 0.37 -17.71 -2.58
C GLU A 182 0.60 -17.04 -3.93
N VAL A 183 1.34 -17.69 -4.81
CA VAL A 183 1.54 -17.21 -6.18
C VAL A 183 0.34 -17.67 -7.02
N ALA A 184 -0.37 -16.72 -7.61
CA ALA A 184 -1.48 -17.04 -8.50
C ALA A 184 -0.98 -17.14 -9.97
N PRO A 185 -1.66 -17.93 -10.82
CA PRO A 185 -1.36 -17.96 -12.24
C PRO A 185 -1.45 -16.55 -12.87
N PRO A 186 -0.53 -16.20 -13.78
CA PRO A 186 -0.59 -14.91 -14.47
C PRO A 186 -1.82 -14.85 -15.38
N VAL A 187 -2.36 -13.64 -15.55
CA VAL A 187 -3.43 -13.34 -16.52
C VAL A 187 -2.88 -12.29 -17.47
N GLU A 188 -2.78 -12.64 -18.75
CA GLU A 188 -2.17 -11.80 -19.79
C GLU A 188 -0.76 -11.33 -19.40
N MET A 189 -0.55 -10.01 -19.33
CA MET A 189 0.73 -9.39 -18.95
C MET A 189 0.91 -9.19 -17.44
N HIS A 190 -0.06 -9.58 -16.63
CA HIS A 190 -0.08 -9.37 -15.18
C HIS A 190 0.18 -10.66 -14.40
N ASP A 191 1.04 -10.52 -13.40
CA ASP A 191 1.23 -11.50 -12.33
C ASP A 191 0.49 -11.08 -11.05
N TYR A 192 0.23 -12.06 -10.19
CA TYR A 192 -0.61 -11.87 -9.01
C TYR A 192 -0.10 -12.66 -7.80
N PHE A 193 -0.30 -12.09 -6.63
CA PHE A 193 -0.15 -12.77 -5.34
C PHE A 193 -1.47 -12.75 -4.58
N THR A 194 -1.68 -13.75 -3.75
CA THR A 194 -2.77 -13.79 -2.77
C THR A 194 -2.15 -13.74 -1.37
N PHE A 195 -2.54 -12.75 -0.58
CA PHE A 195 -2.15 -12.62 0.83
C PHE A 195 -3.34 -13.02 1.73
N PRO A 196 -3.26 -14.14 2.46
CA PRO A 196 -4.35 -14.59 3.32
C PRO A 196 -4.45 -13.73 4.59
N ILE A 197 -5.67 -13.29 4.91
CA ILE A 197 -5.97 -12.53 6.13
C ILE A 197 -6.85 -13.36 7.06
N PRO A 198 -6.43 -13.57 8.32
CA PRO A 198 -7.24 -14.31 9.30
C PRO A 198 -8.39 -13.46 9.83
N HIS A 199 -9.54 -14.09 9.97
CA HIS A 199 -10.80 -13.54 10.50
C HIS A 199 -11.36 -14.44 11.60
N GLY A 200 -12.42 -13.95 12.27
CA GLY A 200 -13.16 -14.72 13.25
C GLY A 200 -12.61 -14.67 14.67
N LYS A 201 -12.99 -15.66 15.49
CA LYS A 201 -12.81 -15.63 16.95
C LYS A 201 -11.32 -15.63 17.33
N GLY A 202 -10.83 -14.50 17.83
CA GLY A 202 -9.44 -14.31 18.22
C GLY A 202 -8.59 -13.54 17.21
N SER A 203 -9.11 -13.23 16.02
CA SER A 203 -8.45 -12.28 15.12
C SER A 203 -8.67 -10.84 15.62
N PRO A 204 -7.62 -10.02 15.75
CA PRO A 204 -7.78 -8.60 16.04
C PRO A 204 -8.24 -7.79 14.82
N LEU A 205 -8.43 -8.44 13.66
CA LEU A 205 -8.71 -7.79 12.39
C LEU A 205 -10.24 -7.75 12.13
N PRO A 206 -10.76 -6.63 11.61
CA PRO A 206 -12.15 -6.56 11.16
C PRO A 206 -12.42 -7.44 9.93
N ASP A 207 -13.64 -7.97 9.83
CA ASP A 207 -14.10 -8.79 8.69
C ASP A 207 -13.91 -8.09 7.33
N ARG A 208 -14.07 -6.76 7.30
CA ARG A 208 -13.88 -5.94 6.10
C ARG A 208 -12.63 -5.09 6.23
N ILE A 209 -11.69 -5.29 5.31
CA ILE A 209 -10.44 -4.51 5.23
C ILE A 209 -10.51 -3.41 4.17
N GLY A 210 -11.72 -2.88 3.92
CA GLY A 210 -11.92 -1.75 3.02
C GLY A 210 -10.98 -0.58 3.33
N GLY A 211 -10.61 0.18 2.29
CA GLY A 211 -9.60 1.24 2.38
C GLY A 211 -8.16 0.76 2.17
N THR A 212 -7.88 -0.54 2.23
CA THR A 212 -6.52 -1.10 2.01
C THR A 212 -6.14 -1.19 0.53
N SER A 213 -7.09 -1.09 -0.42
CA SER A 213 -6.81 -1.05 -1.86
C SER A 213 -5.79 0.04 -2.20
N GLY A 214 -4.76 -0.33 -2.98
CA GLY A 214 -3.57 0.49 -3.25
C GLY A 214 -2.47 0.40 -2.18
N GLY A 215 -2.71 -0.35 -1.10
CA GLY A 215 -1.69 -0.72 -0.11
C GLY A 215 -0.62 -1.60 -0.73
N GLY A 216 0.63 -1.38 -0.33
CA GLY A 216 1.76 -2.09 -0.89
C GLY A 216 1.96 -3.46 -0.24
N LEU A 217 2.19 -4.47 -1.05
CA LEU A 217 2.62 -5.79 -0.62
C LEU A 217 4.15 -5.87 -0.71
N TRP A 218 4.80 -6.18 0.41
CA TRP A 218 6.25 -6.15 0.57
C TRP A 218 6.77 -7.54 0.92
N GLN A 219 7.84 -7.97 0.26
CA GLN A 219 8.64 -9.10 0.68
C GLN A 219 9.83 -8.60 1.50
N CYS A 220 9.90 -8.99 2.76
CA CYS A 220 10.94 -8.66 3.73
C CYS A 220 11.93 -9.81 3.81
N LEU A 221 13.10 -9.63 3.20
CA LEU A 221 14.20 -10.58 3.30
C LEU A 221 14.84 -10.49 4.69
N LEU A 222 15.19 -11.64 5.25
CA LEU A 222 15.75 -11.75 6.59
C LEU A 222 17.21 -12.16 6.52
N SER A 223 18.03 -11.60 7.41
CA SER A 223 19.38 -12.08 7.71
C SER A 223 19.47 -12.51 9.17
N ARG A 224 20.53 -13.25 9.50
CA ARG A 224 20.90 -13.53 10.89
C ARG A 224 21.98 -12.55 11.32
N ALA A 225 21.73 -11.84 12.41
CA ALA A 225 22.72 -11.03 13.09
C ALA A 225 23.77 -11.93 13.79
N PRO A 226 24.94 -11.37 14.20
CA PRO A 226 25.99 -12.14 14.87
C PRO A 226 25.56 -12.84 16.17
N ASP A 227 24.54 -12.31 16.84
CA ASP A 227 23.95 -12.89 18.07
C ASP A 227 22.92 -14.00 17.78
N GLY A 228 22.71 -14.34 16.50
CA GLY A 228 21.77 -15.36 16.04
C GLY A 228 20.34 -14.88 15.83
N SER A 229 20.02 -13.64 16.22
CA SER A 229 18.70 -13.04 16.02
C SER A 229 18.41 -12.78 14.53
N LEU A 230 17.13 -12.76 14.17
CA LEU A 230 16.70 -12.40 12.82
C LEU A 230 16.52 -10.89 12.70
N GLU A 231 17.04 -10.32 11.62
CA GLU A 231 16.88 -8.91 11.28
C GLU A 231 16.35 -8.75 9.85
N VAL A 232 15.71 -7.61 9.55
CA VAL A 232 15.29 -7.29 8.18
C VAL A 232 16.50 -6.79 7.41
N SER A 233 16.95 -7.56 6.41
CA SER A 233 18.02 -7.11 5.51
C SER A 233 17.49 -6.19 4.41
N GLU A 234 16.30 -6.47 3.89
CA GLU A 234 15.72 -5.71 2.78
C GLU A 234 14.19 -5.82 2.72
N CYS A 235 13.50 -4.69 2.51
CA CYS A 235 12.08 -4.68 2.13
C CYS A 235 11.92 -4.41 0.64
N LEU A 236 11.36 -5.39 -0.08
CA LEU A 236 11.10 -5.36 -1.51
C LEU A 236 9.62 -5.17 -1.79
N PHE A 237 9.26 -4.01 -2.33
CA PHE A 237 7.92 -3.80 -2.87
C PHE A 237 7.66 -4.81 -3.99
N SER A 238 6.74 -5.72 -3.75
CA SER A 238 6.53 -6.90 -4.59
C SER A 238 5.11 -7.01 -5.13
N GLY A 239 4.17 -6.25 -4.57
CA GLY A 239 2.81 -6.24 -5.05
C GLY A 239 1.98 -5.05 -4.58
N LEU A 240 0.75 -4.96 -5.06
CA LEU A 240 -0.19 -3.89 -4.73
C LEU A 240 -1.59 -4.48 -4.55
N ALA A 241 -2.20 -4.32 -3.37
CA ALA A 241 -3.51 -4.88 -3.07
C ALA A 241 -4.63 -4.16 -3.83
N PHE A 242 -5.62 -4.91 -4.32
CA PHE A 242 -6.78 -4.33 -4.99
C PHE A 242 -8.12 -4.99 -4.64
N TYR A 243 -8.13 -6.24 -4.19
CA TYR A 243 -9.38 -6.96 -3.94
C TYR A 243 -9.31 -7.86 -2.70
N GLN A 244 -10.38 -7.84 -1.90
CA GLN A 244 -10.60 -8.79 -0.80
C GLN A 244 -11.68 -9.78 -1.23
N GLY A 245 -11.35 -11.07 -1.26
CA GLY A 245 -12.32 -12.13 -1.52
C GLY A 245 -13.21 -12.45 -0.31
N PRO A 246 -14.16 -13.38 -0.46
CA PRO A 246 -15.05 -13.79 0.62
C PRO A 246 -14.26 -14.39 1.79
N ILE A 247 -14.83 -14.29 2.99
CA ILE A 247 -14.32 -14.99 4.16
C ILE A 247 -14.80 -16.45 4.08
N ASP A 248 -13.86 -17.38 3.96
CA ASP A 248 -14.11 -18.83 4.00
C ASP A 248 -13.16 -19.49 5.01
N GLY A 249 -13.69 -20.40 5.83
CA GLY A 249 -12.89 -21.07 6.88
C GLY A 249 -12.21 -20.13 7.88
N GLY A 250 -12.68 -18.89 8.05
CA GLY A 250 -12.04 -17.88 8.89
C GLY A 250 -10.86 -17.16 8.23
N TRP A 251 -10.75 -17.21 6.90
CA TRP A 251 -9.70 -16.51 6.15
C TRP A 251 -10.32 -15.78 4.95
N SER A 252 -9.77 -14.63 4.58
CA SER A 252 -10.09 -14.00 3.29
C SER A 252 -8.83 -13.81 2.46
N PRO A 253 -8.84 -14.18 1.18
CA PRO A 253 -7.73 -13.89 0.29
C PRO A 253 -7.73 -12.41 -0.08
N VAL A 254 -6.58 -11.75 0.03
CA VAL A 254 -6.36 -10.42 -0.54
C VAL A 254 -5.54 -10.55 -1.80
N ARG A 255 -6.17 -10.28 -2.95
CA ARG A 255 -5.49 -10.31 -4.24
C ARG A 255 -4.68 -9.04 -4.44
N CYS A 256 -3.45 -9.25 -4.87
CA CYS A 256 -2.48 -8.21 -5.14
C CYS A 256 -1.92 -8.38 -6.54
N HIS A 257 -1.73 -7.27 -7.26
CA HIS A 257 -0.83 -7.25 -8.40
C HIS A 257 0.57 -7.66 -7.96
N GLY A 258 1.30 -8.36 -8.84
CA GLY A 258 2.67 -8.78 -8.62
C GLY A 258 3.73 -7.85 -9.21
N ARG A 259 4.95 -8.38 -9.33
CA ARG A 259 6.15 -7.62 -9.73
C ARG A 259 6.11 -7.22 -11.20
N LYS A 260 5.65 -8.08 -12.10
CA LYS A 260 5.52 -7.74 -13.53
C LYS A 260 4.49 -6.63 -13.74
N SER A 261 3.39 -6.68 -13.01
CA SER A 261 2.37 -5.62 -13.03
C SER A 261 2.96 -4.26 -12.59
N ILE A 262 3.76 -4.25 -11.53
CA ILE A 262 4.34 -3.02 -10.96
C ILE A 262 5.53 -2.51 -11.79
N TYR A 263 6.52 -3.36 -12.01
CA TYR A 263 7.80 -2.97 -12.60
C TYR A 263 7.78 -3.00 -14.14
N GLY A 264 6.75 -3.60 -14.74
CA GLY A 264 6.41 -3.49 -16.16
C GLY A 264 5.33 -2.44 -16.37
N ALA A 265 4.06 -2.84 -16.28
CA ALA A 265 2.92 -2.00 -16.68
C ALA A 265 2.86 -0.64 -15.96
N ALA A 266 2.90 -0.62 -14.62
CA ALA A 266 2.82 0.66 -13.89
C ALA A 266 4.06 1.53 -14.10
N TYR A 267 5.25 0.92 -14.13
CA TYR A 267 6.49 1.63 -14.43
C TYR A 267 6.38 2.32 -15.79
N ASP A 268 6.03 1.59 -16.85
CA ASP A 268 5.99 2.10 -18.22
C ASP A 268 4.94 3.22 -18.36
N ALA A 269 3.77 3.06 -17.74
CA ALA A 269 2.73 4.09 -17.74
C ALA A 269 3.17 5.39 -17.04
N ILE A 270 3.82 5.30 -15.88
CA ILE A 270 4.34 6.49 -15.17
C ILE A 270 5.50 7.12 -15.96
N ALA A 271 6.40 6.30 -16.53
CA ALA A 271 7.50 6.77 -17.36
C ALA A 271 6.99 7.56 -18.57
N ALA A 272 5.94 7.09 -19.23
CA ALA A 272 5.33 7.74 -20.40
C ALA A 272 4.50 8.99 -20.05
N ALA A 273 4.05 9.14 -18.80
CA ALA A 273 3.22 10.26 -18.41
C ALA A 273 3.98 11.59 -18.54
N GLN A 274 3.51 12.47 -19.43
CA GLN A 274 4.00 13.86 -19.48
C GLN A 274 3.72 14.57 -18.15
N GLY A 275 4.70 15.34 -17.67
CA GLY A 275 4.61 16.16 -16.46
C GLY A 275 4.10 17.56 -16.75
#